data_AF-A0A397Y2N7-F1
#
_entry.id   AF-A0A397Y2N7-F1
#
_cell.length_a   1.000
_cell.length_b   1.000
_cell.length_c   1.000
_cell.angle_alpha   90.00
_cell.angle_beta   90.00
_cell.angle_gamma   90.00
#
_symmetry.space_group_name_H-M   'P 1'
#
loop_
_entity.id
_entity.type
_entity.pdbx_description
1 polymer ?
#
loop_
_entity_poly.entity_id
_entity_poly.type
_entity_poly.pdbx_seq_one_letter_code
_entity_poly.pdbx_strand_id
1 'polypeptide(L)'
;MYEHTIIHALQLIKDPYGSFVVQHVLKLCDLHCTYNTAVNLGGHCVELSFKKYGSYIVEKLLETEESMILVVAELLECKVDRLMRLARSEYGKFVVVKALRVTQEEMITAYLFWGLVHKLMPFHHLLRNSRGSTIAAILESTC
;
A
#
# COMPACT_ATOMS: atom_id res chain seq x y z
N MET A 1 -22.91 14.91 -3.75
CA MET A 1 -22.13 16.10 -4.19
C MET A 1 -20.62 15.92 -3.93
N TYR A 2 -20.06 14.73 -4.21
CA TYR A 2 -18.63 14.41 -4.05
C TYR A 2 -18.04 13.62 -5.25
N GLU A 3 -18.86 13.20 -6.21
CA GLU A 3 -18.43 12.37 -7.35
C GLU A 3 -17.48 13.11 -8.30
N HIS A 4 -17.59 14.43 -8.42
CA HIS A 4 -16.79 15.19 -9.38
C HIS A 4 -15.33 15.40 -8.93
N THR A 5 -15.00 15.12 -7.67
CA THR A 5 -13.66 15.31 -7.10
C THR A 5 -12.74 14.09 -7.34
N ILE A 6 -13.32 12.90 -7.56
CA ILE A 6 -12.57 11.64 -7.71
C ILE A 6 -11.90 11.56 -9.09
N ILE A 7 -12.53 12.10 -10.14
CA ILE A 7 -12.05 12.06 -11.54
C ILE A 7 -10.66 12.74 -11.69
N HIS A 8 -10.29 13.61 -10.74
CA HIS A 8 -9.01 14.34 -10.75
C HIS A 8 -8.03 13.88 -9.66
N ALA A 9 -8.31 12.79 -8.94
CA ALA A 9 -7.48 12.34 -7.83
C ALA A 9 -6.00 12.16 -8.23
N LEU A 10 -5.72 11.58 -9.40
CA LEU A 10 -4.35 11.41 -9.91
C LEU A 10 -3.63 12.74 -10.21
N GLN A 11 -4.35 13.78 -10.62
CA GLN A 11 -3.77 15.12 -10.85
C GLN A 11 -3.56 15.86 -9.52
N LEU A 12 -4.49 15.73 -8.58
CA LEU A 12 -4.41 16.33 -7.25
C LEU A 12 -3.32 15.70 -6.37
N ILE A 13 -3.07 14.40 -6.49
CA ILE A 13 -2.00 13.70 -5.73
C ILE A 13 -0.59 14.15 -6.16
N LYS A 14 -0.44 14.62 -7.41
CA LYS A 14 0.82 15.15 -7.94
C LYS A 14 1.04 16.62 -7.60
N ASP A 15 0.00 17.32 -7.15
CA ASP A 15 0.05 18.72 -6.76
C ASP A 15 0.39 18.85 -5.24
N PRO A 16 1.36 19.69 -4.86
CA PRO A 16 1.76 19.87 -3.45
C PRO A 16 0.67 20.48 -2.56
N TYR A 17 -0.36 21.10 -3.14
CA TYR A 17 -1.56 21.58 -2.45
C TYR A 17 -2.73 20.58 -2.56
N GLY A 18 -2.81 19.81 -3.65
CA GLY A 18 -3.84 18.78 -3.85
C GLY A 18 -3.75 17.61 -2.86
N SER A 19 -2.57 17.35 -2.28
CA SER A 19 -2.40 16.36 -1.21
C SER A 19 -3.17 16.68 0.08
N PHE A 20 -3.38 17.96 0.41
CA PHE A 20 -4.18 18.35 1.58
C PHE A 20 -5.66 18.09 1.35
N VAL A 21 -6.15 18.36 0.13
CA VAL A 21 -7.53 18.09 -0.26
C VAL A 21 -7.79 16.59 -0.22
N VAL A 22 -6.89 15.77 -0.77
CA VAL A 22 -7.04 14.31 -0.77
C VAL A 22 -6.94 13.71 0.64
N GLN A 23 -6.05 14.20 1.51
CA GLN A 23 -6.00 13.76 2.91
C GLN A 23 -7.26 14.16 3.69
N HIS A 24 -7.80 15.35 3.44
CA HIS A 24 -9.01 15.82 4.11
C HIS A 24 -10.25 15.07 3.62
N VAL A 25 -10.34 14.83 2.31
CA VAL A 25 -11.39 14.00 1.70
C VAL A 25 -11.31 12.56 2.19
N LEU A 26 -10.13 11.93 2.24
CA LEU A 26 -9.98 10.56 2.78
C LEU A 26 -10.27 10.45 4.28
N LYS A 27 -10.03 11.51 5.07
CA LYS A 27 -10.45 11.56 6.48
C LYS A 27 -11.95 11.74 6.67
N LEU A 28 -12.63 12.32 5.68
CA LEU A 28 -14.08 12.58 5.69
C LEU A 28 -14.87 11.56 4.86
N CYS A 29 -14.18 10.64 4.17
CA CYS A 29 -14.79 9.69 3.26
C CYS A 29 -15.25 8.44 4.00
N ASP A 30 -16.54 8.17 3.86
CA ASP A 30 -17.17 6.92 4.27
C ASP A 30 -16.63 5.74 3.44
N LEU A 31 -16.84 4.49 3.90
CA LEU A 31 -16.30 3.26 3.31
C LEU A 31 -16.48 3.17 1.78
N HIS A 32 -17.60 3.67 1.27
CA HIS A 32 -17.91 3.72 -0.16
C HIS A 32 -16.91 4.59 -0.96
N CYS A 33 -16.53 5.75 -0.44
CA CYS A 33 -15.57 6.63 -1.11
C CYS A 33 -14.15 6.03 -1.13
N THR A 34 -13.76 5.33 -0.06
CA THR A 34 -12.47 4.62 0.03
C THR A 34 -12.38 3.52 -1.04
N TYR A 35 -13.44 2.72 -1.20
CA TYR A 35 -13.48 1.69 -2.24
C TYR A 35 -13.42 2.28 -3.65
N ASN A 36 -14.24 3.30 -3.97
CA ASN A 36 -14.19 3.95 -5.28
C ASN A 36 -12.82 4.58 -5.55
N THR A 37 -12.17 5.13 -4.53
CA THR A 37 -10.80 5.64 -4.65
C THR A 37 -9.83 4.49 -4.96
N ALA A 38 -9.95 3.35 -4.28
CA ALA A 38 -9.12 2.17 -4.57
C ALA A 38 -9.29 1.67 -6.00
N VAL A 39 -10.52 1.58 -6.48
CA VAL A 39 -10.81 1.18 -7.87
C VAL A 39 -10.19 2.17 -8.87
N ASN A 40 -10.33 3.48 -8.63
CA ASN A 40 -9.74 4.51 -9.50
C ASN A 40 -8.20 4.56 -9.45
N LEU A 41 -7.59 4.13 -8.35
CA LEU A 41 -6.14 4.06 -8.18
C LEU A 41 -5.56 2.68 -8.53
N GLY A 42 -6.40 1.72 -8.89
CA GLY A 42 -5.97 0.38 -9.30
C GLY A 42 -4.98 0.44 -10.47
N GLY A 43 -3.87 -0.29 -10.34
CA GLY A 43 -2.75 -0.26 -11.29
C GLY A 43 -1.73 0.85 -11.01
N HIS A 44 -1.99 1.73 -10.04
CA HIS A 44 -1.10 2.83 -9.67
C HIS A 44 -0.65 2.79 -8.20
N CYS A 45 -1.16 1.88 -7.37
CA CYS A 45 -0.84 1.81 -5.94
C CYS A 45 0.67 1.64 -5.70
N VAL A 46 1.37 0.83 -6.48
CA VAL A 46 2.82 0.64 -6.36
C VAL A 46 3.57 1.94 -6.66
N GLU A 47 3.17 2.67 -7.71
CA GLU A 47 3.82 3.93 -8.09
C GLU A 47 3.60 5.01 -7.02
N LEU A 48 2.36 5.13 -6.55
CA LEU A 48 1.98 6.08 -5.50
C LEU A 48 2.71 5.79 -4.19
N SER A 49 2.93 4.53 -3.86
CA SER A 49 3.66 4.11 -2.65
C SER A 49 5.11 4.62 -2.62
N PHE A 50 5.72 5.01 -3.74
CA PHE A 50 7.04 5.66 -3.77
C PHE A 50 7.00 7.15 -3.42
N LYS A 51 5.82 7.75 -3.23
CA LYS A 51 5.64 9.19 -2.96
C LYS A 51 5.15 9.40 -1.53
N LYS A 52 5.61 10.47 -0.87
CA LYS A 52 5.25 10.81 0.52
C LYS A 52 3.74 10.80 0.78
N TYR A 53 2.97 11.46 -0.09
CA TYR A 53 1.52 11.55 0.06
C TYR A 53 0.80 10.35 -0.55
N GLY A 54 1.33 9.78 -1.63
CA GLY A 54 0.78 8.58 -2.24
C GLY A 54 0.84 7.37 -1.31
N SER A 55 1.94 7.18 -0.56
CA SER A 55 2.06 6.09 0.42
C SER A 55 1.01 6.22 1.51
N TYR A 56 0.75 7.43 2.01
CA TYR A 56 -0.28 7.67 3.01
C TYR A 56 -1.67 7.26 2.52
N ILE A 57 -1.99 7.60 1.25
CA ILE A 57 -3.26 7.21 0.64
C ILE A 57 -3.35 5.69 0.52
N VAL A 58 -2.31 5.03 0.04
CA VAL A 58 -2.29 3.57 -0.11
C VAL A 58 -2.37 2.86 1.25
N GLU A 59 -1.71 3.40 2.29
CA GLU A 59 -1.87 2.92 3.67
C GLU A 59 -3.30 3.03 4.17
N LYS A 60 -4.04 4.07 3.78
CA LYS A 60 -5.48 4.21 4.07
C LYS A 60 -6.35 3.21 3.31
N LEU A 61 -6.01 2.91 2.06
CA LEU A 61 -6.70 1.86 1.30
C LEU A 61 -6.48 0.46 1.89
N LEU A 62 -5.44 0.26 2.70
CA LEU A 62 -5.21 -1.01 3.42
C LEU A 62 -6.05 -1.13 4.70
N GLU A 63 -6.87 -0.12 5.06
CA GLU A 63 -7.70 -0.16 6.29
C GLU A 63 -9.06 -0.84 6.10
N THR A 64 -9.53 -1.04 4.87
CA THR A 64 -10.79 -1.76 4.59
C THR A 64 -10.51 -3.00 3.76
N GLU A 65 -11.28 -4.07 3.99
CA GLU A 65 -11.06 -5.37 3.38
C GLU A 65 -11.09 -5.30 1.84
N GLU A 66 -12.09 -4.62 1.28
CA GLU A 66 -12.32 -4.57 -0.16
C GLU A 66 -11.18 -3.86 -0.91
N SER A 67 -10.69 -2.73 -0.38
CA SER A 67 -9.57 -2.02 -1.00
C SER A 67 -8.22 -2.64 -0.68
N MET A 68 -8.07 -3.28 0.48
CA MET A 68 -6.85 -4.01 0.85
C MET A 68 -6.55 -5.11 -0.15
N ILE A 69 -7.56 -5.92 -0.52
CA ILE A 69 -7.40 -7.00 -1.49
C ILE A 69 -6.85 -6.47 -2.82
N LEU A 70 -7.40 -5.35 -3.31
CA LEU A 70 -6.95 -4.71 -4.55
C LEU A 70 -5.50 -4.23 -4.47
N VAL A 71 -5.16 -3.53 -3.39
CA VAL A 71 -3.79 -3.00 -3.18
C VAL A 71 -2.79 -4.14 -3.08
N VAL A 72 -3.08 -5.18 -2.29
CA VAL A 72 -2.16 -6.29 -2.07
C VAL A 72 -2.03 -7.14 -3.33
N ALA A 73 -3.11 -7.35 -4.08
CA ALA A 73 -3.03 -7.98 -5.40
C ALA A 73 -2.06 -7.24 -6.33
N GLU A 74 -2.13 -5.90 -6.39
CA GLU A 74 -1.19 -5.11 -7.20
C GLU A 74 0.27 -5.24 -6.71
N LEU A 75 0.49 -5.28 -5.39
CA LEU A 75 1.82 -5.55 -4.81
C LEU A 75 2.34 -6.95 -5.20
N LEU A 76 1.45 -7.95 -5.26
CA LEU A 76 1.77 -9.32 -5.65
C LEU A 76 1.99 -9.46 -7.15
N GLU A 77 1.35 -8.66 -7.99
CA GLU A 77 1.62 -8.62 -9.44
C GLU A 77 2.92 -7.84 -9.77
N CYS A 78 3.33 -6.92 -8.89
CA CYS A 78 4.53 -6.12 -9.05
C CYS A 78 5.80 -6.98 -9.19
N LYS A 79 6.71 -6.64 -10.11
CA LYS A 79 8.01 -7.33 -10.25
C LYS A 79 8.79 -7.31 -8.93
N VAL A 80 9.45 -8.42 -8.60
CA VAL A 80 10.15 -8.60 -7.31
C VAL A 80 11.18 -7.50 -7.05
N ASP A 81 11.96 -7.09 -8.05
CA ASP A 81 12.93 -5.99 -7.91
C ASP A 81 12.28 -4.65 -7.58
N ARG A 82 11.11 -4.38 -8.15
CA ARG A 82 10.36 -3.14 -7.90
C ARG A 82 9.73 -3.17 -6.50
N LEU A 83 9.17 -4.30 -6.09
CA LEU A 83 8.66 -4.50 -4.73
C LEU A 83 9.79 -4.37 -3.69
N MET A 84 10.97 -4.91 -3.98
CA MET A 84 12.16 -4.78 -3.13
C MET A 84 12.65 -3.33 -3.02
N ARG A 85 12.65 -2.59 -4.12
CA ARG A 85 12.93 -1.14 -4.09
C ARG A 85 11.89 -0.39 -3.27
N LEU A 86 10.62 -0.79 -3.35
CA LEU A 86 9.53 -0.19 -2.58
C LEU A 86 9.72 -0.44 -1.08
N ALA A 87 9.96 -1.70 -0.69
CA ALA A 87 10.21 -2.13 0.69
C ALA A 87 11.41 -1.41 1.35
N ARG A 88 12.38 -0.96 0.54
CA ARG A 88 13.57 -0.23 1.00
C ARG A 88 13.48 1.29 0.79
N SER A 89 12.36 1.79 0.30
CA SER A 89 12.17 3.22 0.02
C SER A 89 11.86 4.03 1.29
N GLU A 90 11.88 5.35 1.18
CA GLU A 90 11.57 6.25 2.31
C GLU A 90 10.11 6.13 2.76
N TYR A 91 9.20 5.89 1.82
CA TYR A 91 7.75 5.92 2.02
C TYR A 91 7.09 4.54 1.83
N GLY A 92 7.44 3.82 0.76
CA GLY A 92 6.83 2.54 0.41
C GLY A 92 7.05 1.43 1.43
N LYS A 93 8.07 1.53 2.28
CA LYS A 93 8.27 0.60 3.40
C LYS A 93 7.05 0.57 4.34
N PHE A 94 6.39 1.71 4.54
CA PHE A 94 5.22 1.79 5.43
C PHE A 94 4.03 1.05 4.82
N VAL A 95 3.82 1.19 3.51
CA VAL A 95 2.81 0.43 2.76
C VAL A 95 3.06 -1.08 2.86
N VAL A 96 4.30 -1.53 2.63
CA VAL A 96 4.62 -2.98 2.69
C VAL A 96 4.47 -3.53 4.11
N VAL A 97 4.91 -2.79 5.15
CA VAL A 97 4.70 -3.18 6.55
C VAL A 97 3.21 -3.25 6.88
N LYS A 98 2.42 -2.24 6.49
CA LYS A 98 0.98 -2.21 6.73
C LYS A 98 0.32 -3.40 6.05
N ALA A 99 0.60 -3.64 4.76
CA ALA A 99 0.06 -4.75 3.98
C ALA A 99 0.33 -6.11 4.63
N LEU A 100 1.56 -6.35 5.09
CA LEU A 100 1.91 -7.58 5.80
C LEU A 100 1.13 -7.72 7.11
N ARG A 101 0.97 -6.65 7.90
CA ARG A 101 0.25 -6.71 9.18
C ARG A 101 -1.25 -6.96 9.00
N VAL A 102 -1.90 -6.20 8.12
CA VAL A 102 -3.35 -6.33 7.92
C VAL A 102 -3.72 -7.68 7.33
N THR A 103 -2.89 -8.24 6.44
CA THR A 103 -3.13 -9.58 5.88
C THR A 103 -2.78 -10.71 6.83
N GLN A 104 -1.95 -10.45 7.86
CA GLN A 104 -1.62 -11.42 8.91
C GLN A 104 -2.73 -11.54 9.96
N GLU A 105 -3.44 -10.44 10.25
CA GLU A 105 -4.50 -10.39 11.27
C GLU A 105 -5.77 -11.16 10.83
N GLU A 106 -6.08 -11.15 9.53
CA GLU A 106 -7.33 -11.69 8.98
C GLU A 106 -7.15 -13.07 8.32
N MET A 107 -7.79 -14.11 8.86
CA MET A 107 -7.66 -15.50 8.39
C MET A 107 -8.04 -15.66 6.91
N ILE A 108 -9.06 -14.93 6.45
CA ILE A 108 -9.52 -14.94 5.05
C ILE A 108 -8.45 -14.43 4.06
N THR A 109 -7.51 -13.61 4.54
CA THR A 109 -6.46 -12.99 3.71
C THR A 109 -5.10 -13.63 3.90
N ALA A 110 -5.03 -14.77 4.61
CA ALA A 110 -3.80 -15.51 4.83
C ALA A 110 -3.05 -15.86 3.53
N TYR A 111 -3.77 -16.11 2.43
CA TYR A 111 -3.16 -16.37 1.12
C TYR A 111 -2.40 -15.15 0.56
N LEU A 112 -2.90 -13.93 0.80
CA LEU A 112 -2.24 -12.68 0.42
C LEU A 112 -0.99 -12.45 1.27
N PHE A 113 -1.10 -12.69 2.59
CA PHE A 113 0.02 -12.61 3.51
C PHE A 113 1.17 -13.52 3.07
N TRP A 114 0.88 -14.82 2.87
CA TRP A 114 1.89 -15.78 2.43
C TRP A 114 2.44 -15.45 1.04
N GLY A 115 1.61 -14.92 0.13
CA GLY A 115 2.09 -14.42 -1.16
C GLY A 115 3.17 -13.35 -1.01
N LEU A 116 2.97 -12.38 -0.10
CA LEU A 116 3.95 -11.33 0.18
C LEU A 116 5.20 -11.90 0.84
N VAL A 117 5.03 -12.81 1.81
CA VAL A 117 6.14 -13.50 2.49
C VAL A 117 7.00 -14.25 1.47
N HIS A 118 6.43 -15.14 0.67
CA HIS A 118 7.16 -15.91 -0.33
C HIS A 118 7.93 -15.04 -1.32
N LYS A 119 7.36 -13.89 -1.69
CA LYS A 119 7.99 -12.97 -2.65
C LYS A 119 9.15 -12.18 -2.06
N LEU A 120 9.09 -11.84 -0.76
CA LEU A 120 10.09 -11.01 -0.09
C LEU A 120 11.13 -11.83 0.69
N MET A 121 10.78 -13.01 1.19
CA MET A 121 11.63 -13.87 2.03
C MET A 121 13.02 -14.17 1.43
N PRO A 122 13.18 -14.44 0.12
CA PRO A 122 14.49 -14.69 -0.47
C PRO A 122 15.49 -13.52 -0.27
N PHE A 123 14.98 -12.32 0.01
CA PHE A 123 15.76 -11.10 0.15
C PHE A 123 15.74 -10.51 1.57
N HIS A 124 15.25 -11.24 2.58
CA HIS A 124 15.15 -10.76 3.96
C HIS A 124 16.49 -10.20 4.49
N HIS A 125 17.62 -10.83 4.16
CA HIS A 125 18.97 -10.35 4.52
C HIS A 125 19.29 -8.94 3.96
N LEU A 126 18.83 -8.61 2.75
CA LEU A 126 18.99 -7.27 2.16
C LEU A 126 18.07 -6.25 2.82
N LEU A 127 16.89 -6.69 3.28
CA LEU A 127 15.95 -5.84 4.00
C LEU A 127 16.47 -5.51 5.40
N ARG A 128 17.04 -6.51 6.09
CA ARG A 128 17.59 -6.39 7.46
C ARG A 128 18.60 -5.26 7.59
N ASN A 129 19.48 -5.12 6.59
CA ASN A 129 20.55 -4.12 6.59
C ASN A 129 20.15 -2.82 5.84
N SER A 130 18.87 -2.46 5.87
CA SER A 130 18.37 -1.30 5.15
C SER A 130 17.16 -0.65 5.85
N ARG A 131 16.51 0.32 5.18
CA ARG A 131 15.24 0.91 5.64
C ARG A 131 14.08 -0.10 5.76
N GLY A 132 14.26 -1.32 5.24
CA GLY A 132 13.29 -2.42 5.31
C GLY A 132 13.46 -3.36 6.51
N SER A 133 14.22 -2.99 7.56
CA SER A 133 14.51 -3.87 8.69
C SER A 133 13.25 -4.38 9.42
N THR A 134 12.22 -3.56 9.54
CA THR A 134 10.92 -3.99 10.09
C THR A 134 10.25 -5.06 9.25
N ILE A 135 10.36 -4.98 7.92
CA ILE A 135 9.83 -6.00 7.02
C ILE A 135 10.60 -7.30 7.22
N ALA A 136 11.93 -7.23 7.29
CA ALA A 136 12.75 -8.42 7.58
C ALA A 136 12.34 -9.11 8.89
N ALA A 137 12.10 -8.35 9.96
CA ALA A 137 11.65 -8.91 11.24
C ALA A 137 10.28 -9.62 11.14
N ILE A 138 9.33 -9.05 10.39
CA ILE A 138 8.02 -9.69 10.15
C ILE A 138 8.22 -11.01 9.39
N LEU A 139 9.04 -11.01 8.34
CA LEU A 139 9.33 -12.20 7.53
C LEU A 139 10.00 -13.30 8.38
N GLU A 140 11.00 -12.94 9.18
CA GLU A 140 11.73 -13.87 10.05
C GLU A 140 10.84 -14.49 11.14
N SER A 141 9.79 -13.80 11.60
CA SER A 141 8.82 -14.35 12.56
C SER A 141 7.89 -15.42 11.98
N THR A 142 7.92 -15.64 10.65
CA THR A 142 7.10 -16.67 9.98
C THR A 142 7.85 -18.00 9.79
N CYS A 143 9.14 -18.05 10.16
CA CYS A 143 9.97 -19.26 10.21
C CYS A 143 9.84 -19.98 11.55
#